data_AF-A0A3D5CJB9-F1
#
_entry.id   AF-A0A3D5CJB9-F1
#
_cell.length_a   1.000
_cell.length_b   1.000
_cell.length_c   1.000
_cell.angle_alpha   90.00
_cell.angle_beta   90.00
_cell.angle_gamma   90.00
#
_symmetry.space_group_name_H-M   'P 1'
#
loop_
_entity.id
_entity.type
_entity.pdbx_description
1 polymer ?
#
loop_
_entity_poly.entity_id
_entity_poly.type
_entity_poly.pdbx_seq_one_letter_code
_entity_poly.pdbx_strand_id
1 'polypeptide(L)'
;MLAAALDTAVSVERHASEGGAWGIAVLAAYAAARHTGATDASLAAYLDAVAFADAEFATVVPDPADVAGYASYLDSYRAGLAAERAAVTAL
;
A
#
# COMPACT_ATOMS: atom_id res chain seq x y z
N MET A 1 8.06 5.41 -9.45
CA MET A 1 8.93 4.23 -9.46
C MET A 1 8.18 2.95 -9.11
N LEU A 2 7.55 2.81 -7.94
CA LEU A 2 6.77 1.60 -7.61
C LEU A 2 5.60 1.35 -8.58
N ALA A 3 4.84 2.39 -8.94
CA ALA A 3 3.74 2.28 -9.89
C ALA A 3 4.17 1.68 -11.25
N ALA A 4 5.33 2.09 -11.76
CA ALA A 4 5.90 1.57 -13.00
C ALA A 4 6.39 0.12 -12.87
N ALA A 5 7.01 -0.23 -11.74
CA ALA A 5 7.45 -1.60 -11.48
C ALA A 5 6.29 -2.60 -11.39
N LEU A 6 5.10 -2.15 -10.95
CA LEU A 6 3.89 -2.95 -10.81
C LEU A 6 2.93 -2.83 -12.01
N ASP A 7 3.23 -1.95 -12.98
CA ASP A 7 2.32 -1.56 -14.06
C ASP A 7 0.89 -1.24 -13.54
N THR A 8 0.83 -0.44 -12.48
CA THR A 8 -0.43 -0.13 -11.78
C THR A 8 -0.34 1.20 -11.05
N ALA A 9 -1.44 1.95 -11.02
CA ALA A 9 -1.52 3.18 -10.24
C ALA A 9 -1.37 2.87 -8.75
N VAL A 10 -0.53 3.63 -8.05
CA VAL A 10 -0.28 3.47 -6.61
C VAL A 10 -0.70 4.74 -5.89
N SER A 11 -1.55 4.57 -4.89
CA SER A 11 -1.99 5.66 -4.01
C SER A 11 -1.43 5.47 -2.62
N VAL A 12 -0.94 6.56 -2.02
CA VAL A 12 -0.49 6.61 -0.62
C VAL A 12 -1.28 7.68 0.09
N GLU A 13 -1.79 7.35 1.26
CA GLU A 13 -2.48 8.27 2.15
C GLU A 13 -1.49 8.83 3.19
N ARG A 14 -1.72 10.05 3.67
CA ARG A 14 -0.81 10.77 4.58
C ARG A 14 -0.53 10.02 5.90
N HIS A 15 -1.51 9.33 6.46
CA HIS A 15 -1.39 8.54 7.69
C HIS A 15 -0.90 7.10 7.45
N ALA A 16 -0.56 6.73 6.21
CA ALA A 16 -0.02 5.40 5.90
C ALA A 16 1.24 5.04 6.72
N SER A 17 1.95 6.06 7.24
CA SER A 17 3.13 5.87 8.10
C SER A 17 2.80 5.40 9.53
N GLU A 18 1.55 5.51 9.99
CA GLU A 18 1.16 5.05 11.33
C GLU A 18 0.89 3.53 11.40
N GLY A 19 0.56 2.92 10.25
CA GLY A 19 0.44 1.48 10.10
C GLY A 19 -0.62 0.82 10.99
N GLY A 20 -0.36 -0.42 11.42
CA GLY A 20 -1.36 -1.26 12.09
C GLY A 20 -1.84 -0.74 13.45
N ALA A 21 -1.00 0.00 14.18
CA ALA A 21 -1.36 0.54 15.48
C ALA A 21 -2.49 1.59 15.38
N TRP A 22 -2.41 2.47 14.38
CA TRP A 22 -3.47 3.43 14.09
C TRP A 22 -4.77 2.74 13.66
N GLY A 23 -4.67 1.71 12.82
CA GLY A 23 -5.84 0.90 12.44
C GLY A 23 -6.58 0.30 13.65
N ILE A 24 -5.84 -0.19 14.65
CA ILE A 24 -6.43 -0.68 15.91
C ILE A 24 -7.07 0.46 16.72
N ALA A 25 -6.45 1.64 16.76
CA ALA A 25 -7.03 2.80 17.43
C ALA A 25 -8.36 3.24 16.80
N VAL A 26 -8.45 3.26 15.47
CA VAL A 26 -9.69 3.56 14.73
C VAL A 26 -10.76 2.51 15.01
N LEU A 27 -10.40 1.23 15.04
CA LEU A 27 -11.34 0.15 15.38
C LEU A 27 -11.86 0.27 16.82
N ALA A 28 -11.01 0.63 17.77
CA ALA A 28 -11.41 0.86 19.17
C ALA A 28 -12.37 2.06 19.27
N ALA A 29 -12.09 3.16 18.56
CA ALA A 29 -12.97 4.32 18.49
C ALA A 29 -14.34 3.99 17.90
N TYR A 30 -14.37 3.24 16.79
CA TYR A 30 -15.61 2.75 16.18
C TYR A 30 -16.41 1.87 17.16
N ALA A 31 -15.77 0.91 17.82
CA ALA A 31 -16.44 0.03 18.78
C ALA A 31 -17.05 0.82 19.96
N ALA A 32 -16.34 1.81 20.48
CA ALA A 32 -16.85 2.70 21.53
C ALA A 32 -18.05 3.54 21.04
N ALA A 33 -17.99 4.07 19.82
CA ALA A 33 -19.08 4.84 19.22
C ALA A 33 -20.33 3.99 18.99
N ARG A 34 -20.18 2.72 18.56
CA ARG A 34 -21.29 1.76 18.44
C ARG A 34 -21.89 1.43 19.81
N HIS A 35 -21.05 1.18 20.82
CA HIS A 35 -21.50 0.81 22.16
C HIS A 35 -22.32 1.92 22.83
N THR A 36 -21.93 3.18 22.62
CA THR A 36 -22.62 4.36 23.18
C THR A 36 -23.84 4.79 22.35
N GLY A 37 -24.10 4.16 21.20
CA GLY A 37 -25.15 4.57 20.27
C GLY A 37 -24.85 5.88 19.52
N ALA A 38 -23.61 6.38 19.59
CA ALA A 38 -23.19 7.60 18.88
C ALA A 38 -23.14 7.39 17.35
N THR A 39 -23.08 6.15 16.88
CA THR A 39 -23.20 5.83 15.46
C THR A 39 -23.91 4.49 15.24
N ASP A 40 -24.73 4.43 14.19
CA ASP A 40 -25.30 3.20 13.63
C ASP A 40 -24.73 2.85 12.25
N ALA A 41 -23.73 3.60 11.80
CA ALA A 41 -23.06 3.35 10.54
C ALA A 41 -22.32 2.00 10.55
N SER A 42 -22.23 1.38 9.38
CA SER A 42 -21.30 0.26 9.18
C SER A 42 -19.86 0.74 9.36
N LEU A 43 -18.94 -0.20 9.62
CA LEU A 43 -17.51 0.14 9.72
C LEU A 43 -17.01 0.84 8.45
N ALA A 44 -17.41 0.37 7.26
CA ALA A 44 -17.04 1.00 6.00
C ALA A 44 -17.49 2.47 5.94
N ALA A 45 -18.76 2.74 6.25
CA ALA A 45 -19.28 4.10 6.25
C ALA A 45 -18.63 4.98 7.33
N TYR A 46 -18.30 4.41 8.49
CA TYR A 46 -17.57 5.12 9.55
C TYR A 46 -16.13 5.45 9.12
N LEU A 47 -15.45 4.52 8.45
CA LEU A 47 -14.12 4.76 7.92
C LEU A 47 -14.15 5.89 6.90
N ASP A 48 -15.06 5.86 5.93
CA ASP A 48 -15.16 6.90 4.89
C ASP A 48 -15.53 8.27 5.47
N ALA A 49 -16.53 8.31 6.35
CA ALA A 49 -17.09 9.57 6.85
C ALA A 49 -16.40 10.15 8.09
N VAL A 50 -15.57 9.37 8.78
CA VAL A 50 -14.91 9.80 10.03
C VAL A 50 -13.41 9.58 9.96
N ALA A 51 -12.95 8.35 9.72
CA ALA A 51 -11.51 8.05 9.79
C ALA A 51 -10.73 8.61 8.58
N PHE A 52 -11.37 8.68 7.42
CA PHE A 52 -10.78 9.13 6.15
C PHE A 52 -11.49 10.34 5.55
N ALA A 53 -12.34 11.03 6.33
CA ALA A 53 -13.13 12.16 5.85
C ALA A 53 -12.26 13.24 5.17
N ASP A 54 -11.07 13.47 5.75
CA ASP A 54 -10.08 14.44 5.28
C ASP A 54 -8.81 13.74 4.74
N ALA A 55 -8.91 12.48 4.32
CA ALA A 55 -7.77 11.73 3.81
C ALA A 55 -7.30 12.31 2.46
N GLU A 56 -6.06 12.82 2.46
CA GLU A 56 -5.39 13.24 1.24
C GLU A 56 -4.59 12.07 0.66
N PHE A 57 -4.97 11.65 -0.56
CA PHE A 57 -4.26 10.62 -1.30
C PHE A 57 -3.33 11.24 -2.33
N ALA A 58 -2.07 10.81 -2.32
CA ALA A 58 -1.13 11.04 -3.40
C ALA A 58 -1.14 9.83 -4.33
N THR A 59 -1.65 9.99 -5.54
CA THR A 59 -1.71 8.92 -6.55
C THR A 59 -0.65 9.13 -7.62
N VAL A 60 0.16 8.10 -7.86
CA VAL A 60 1.14 8.06 -8.94
C VAL A 60 0.66 7.07 -10.00
N VAL A 61 0.41 7.57 -11.20
CA VAL A 61 0.10 6.76 -12.39
C VAL A 61 1.42 6.35 -13.05
N PRO A 62 1.56 5.10 -13.51
CA PRO A 62 2.79 4.64 -14.17
C PRO A 62 3.02 5.38 -15.49
N ASP A 63 4.27 5.76 -15.74
CA ASP A 63 4.72 6.19 -17.06
C ASP A 63 5.04 4.95 -17.92
N PRO A 64 4.48 4.81 -19.14
CA PRO A 64 4.74 3.67 -20.01
C PRO A 64 6.22 3.42 -20.33
N ALA A 65 7.03 4.46 -20.44
CA ALA A 65 8.47 4.33 -20.68
C ALA A 65 9.19 3.72 -19.47
N ASP A 66 8.81 4.14 -18.26
CA ASP A 66 9.32 3.57 -17.01
C ASP A 66 8.89 2.10 -16.85
N VAL A 67 7.66 1.75 -17.23
CA VAL A 67 7.16 0.36 -17.22
C VAL A 67 8.01 -0.52 -18.12
N ALA A 68 8.27 -0.09 -19.36
CA ALA A 68 9.10 -0.83 -20.31
C ALA A 68 10.55 -0.98 -19.82
N GLY A 69 11.09 0.08 -19.20
CA GLY A 69 12.40 0.05 -18.56
C GLY A 69 12.47 -0.97 -17.42
N TYR A 70 11.47 -0.96 -16.53
CA TYR A 70 11.38 -1.92 -15.42
C TYR A 70 11.22 -3.36 -15.89
N ALA A 71 10.45 -3.62 -16.96
CA ALA A 71 10.31 -4.94 -17.54
C ALA A 71 11.68 -5.49 -18.00
N SER A 72 12.44 -4.68 -18.74
CA SER A 72 13.78 -5.04 -19.22
C SER A 72 14.77 -5.29 -18.07
N TYR A 73 14.71 -4.44 -17.03
CA TYR A 73 15.50 -4.62 -15.82
C TYR A 73 15.15 -5.92 -15.09
N LEU A 74 13.85 -6.21 -14.91
CA LEU A 74 13.40 -7.40 -14.19
C LEU A 74 13.80 -8.69 -14.91
N ASP A 75 13.80 -8.72 -16.24
CA ASP A 75 14.28 -9.86 -17.02
C ASP A 75 15.77 -10.10 -16.79
N SER A 76 16.57 -9.03 -16.84
CA SER A 76 18.01 -9.09 -16.56
C SER A 76 18.29 -9.52 -15.12
N TYR A 77 17.55 -8.97 -14.16
CA TYR A 77 17.64 -9.31 -12.73
C TYR A 77 17.35 -10.80 -12.49
N ARG A 78 16.26 -11.32 -13.06
CA ARG A 78 15.88 -12.74 -12.96
C ARG A 78 16.93 -13.66 -13.57
N ALA A 79 17.49 -13.30 -14.72
CA ALA A 79 18.57 -14.06 -15.34
C ALA A 79 19.82 -14.11 -14.43
N GLY A 80 20.12 -13.01 -13.74
CA GLY A 80 21.24 -12.92 -12.79
C GLY A 80 21.10 -13.79 -11.53
N LEU A 81 19.88 -14.16 -11.12
CA LEU A 81 19.65 -14.99 -9.91
C LEU A 81 20.29 -16.38 -9.99
N ALA A 82 20.58 -16.89 -11.19
CA ALA A 82 21.29 -18.15 -11.34
C ALA A 82 22.76 -18.04 -10.88
N ALA A 83 23.41 -16.91 -11.18
CA ALA A 83 24.78 -16.64 -10.76
C ALA A 83 24.88 -16.42 -9.24
N GLU A 84 23.93 -15.71 -8.64
CA GLU A 84 23.85 -15.51 -7.19
C GLU A 84 23.73 -16.84 -6.44
N ARG A 85 22.82 -17.73 -6.86
CA ARG A 85 22.66 -19.07 -6.27
C ARG A 85 23.90 -19.95 -6.42
N ALA A 86 24.56 -19.88 -7.58
CA ALA A 86 25.80 -20.63 -7.81
C ALA A 86 26.91 -20.16 -6.87
N ALA A 87 27.03 -18.85 -6.61
CA ALA A 87 27.99 -18.32 -5.67
C ALA A 87 27.73 -18.79 -4.22
N VAL A 88 26.46 -18.82 -3.79
CA VAL A 88 26.08 -19.36 -2.46
C VAL A 88 26.42 -20.84 -2.32
N THR A 89 26.22 -21.63 -3.38
CA THR A 89 26.48 -23.09 -3.36
C THR A 89 27.97 -23.42 -3.36
N ALA A 90 28.82 -22.52 -3.87
CA ALA A 90 30.26 -22.71 -3.96
C ALA A 90 31.03 -22.35 -2.67
N LEU A 91 30.33 -21.84 -1.64
CA LEU A 91 30.85 -21.57 -0.29
C LEU A 91 30.74 -22.81 0.60
#